data_AF-A0A9D6P4C8-F1
#
_entry.id   AF-A0A9D6P4C8-F1
#
_cell.length_a   1.000
_cell.length_b   1.000
_cell.length_c   1.000
_cell.angle_alpha   90.00
_cell.angle_beta   90.00
_cell.angle_gamma   90.00
#
_symmetry.space_group_name_H-M   'P 1'
#
loop_
_entity.id
_entity.type
_entity.pdbx_description
1 polymer ?
#
loop_
_entity_poly.entity_id
_entity_poly.type
_entity_poly.pdbx_seq_one_letter_code
_entity_poly.pdbx_strand_id
1 'polypeptide(L)' 'MLYREFITQLVTLSTSAFGLAAALAWNETIQQVVKDFVEPSLPGSGILSRLIYALLVTLLAVLVTFQLSRLAQRWGIKK' A
#
# COMPACT_ATOMS: atom_id res chain seq x y z
N MET A 1 35.85 0.57 1.27
CA MET A 1 34.78 -0.23 1.92
C MET A 1 33.80 0.66 2.68
N LEU A 2 34.25 1.46 3.66
CA LEU A 2 33.38 2.30 4.52
C LEU A 2 32.37 3.20 3.77
N TYR A 3 32.77 3.87 2.69
CA TYR A 3 31.87 4.73 1.91
C TYR A 3 30.69 3.95 1.30
N ARG A 4 30.92 2.71 0.84
CA ARG A 4 29.88 1.89 0.23
C ARG A 4 28.85 1.44 1.26
N GLU A 5 29.30 1.10 2.46
CA GLU A 5 28.44 0.75 3.60
C GLU A 5 27.60 1.96 4.05
N PHE A 6 28.24 3.13 4.16
CA PHE A 6 27.56 4.38 4.51
C PHE A 6 26.44 4.73 3.52
N ILE A 7 26.74 4.71 2.21
CA ILE A 7 25.73 4.96 1.17
C ILE A 7 24.62 3.89 1.20
N THR A 8 24.95 2.63 1.45
CA THR A 8 23.94 1.55 1.56
C THR A 8 23.00 1.79 2.75
N GLN A 9 23.53 2.23 3.89
CA GLN A 9 22.71 2.57 5.05
C GLN A 9 21.79 3.76 4.77
N LEU A 10 22.31 4.82 4.12
CA LEU A 10 21.50 5.96 3.73
C LEU A 10 20.36 5.55 2.78
N VAL A 11 20.65 4.77 1.74
CA VAL A 11 19.64 4.25 0.82
C VAL A 11 18.59 3.42 1.56
N THR A 12 19.01 2.56 2.49
CA THR A 12 18.10 1.71 3.27
C THR A 12 17.18 2.55 4.16
N LEU A 13 17.74 3.54 4.88
CA LEU A 13 16.99 4.46 5.72
C LEU A 13 15.99 5.28 4.90
N SER A 14 16.44 5.89 3.80
CA SER A 14 15.58 6.67 2.92
C SER A 14 14.47 5.82 2.30
N THR A 15 14.80 4.65 1.75
CA THR A 15 13.80 3.76 1.13
C THR A 15 12.77 3.27 2.15
N SER A 16 13.20 2.94 3.37
CA SER A 16 12.29 2.52 4.44
C SER A 16 11.37 3.65 4.88
N ALA A 17 11.91 4.86 5.05
CA ALA A 17 11.12 6.05 5.39
C ALA A 17 10.09 6.39 4.30
N PHE A 18 10.49 6.37 3.03
CA PHE A 18 9.57 6.60 1.92
C PHE A 18 8.56 5.46 1.76
N GLY A 19 8.94 4.21 2.03
CA GLY A 19 8.02 3.07 2.06
C GLY A 19 6.92 3.26 3.11
N LEU A 20 7.28 3.72 4.31
CA LEU A 20 6.31 4.07 5.36
C LEU A 20 5.43 5.26 4.95
N ALA A 21 6.02 6.33 4.42
CA ALA A 21 5.28 7.50 3.95
C ALA A 21 4.27 7.12 2.84
N ALA A 22 4.67 6.27 1.90
CA ALA A 22 3.79 5.77 0.85
C ALA A 22 2.65 4.91 1.42
N ALA A 23 2.94 4.02 2.37
CA ALA A 23 1.91 3.21 3.03
C ALA A 23 0.85 4.08 3.75
N LEU A 24 1.30 5.12 4.46
CA LEU A 24 0.42 6.07 5.13
C LEU A 24 -0.42 6.89 4.14
N ALA A 25 0.19 7.38 3.06
CA ALA A 25 -0.52 8.15 2.03
C ALA A 25 -1.63 7.32 1.36
N TRP A 26 -1.36 6.04 1.05
CA TRP A 26 -2.38 5.14 0.49
C TRP A 26 -3.49 4.84 1.50
N ASN A 27 -3.16 4.62 2.77
CA ASN A 27 -4.14 4.42 3.83
C ASN A 27 -5.12 5.61 3.94
N GLU A 28 -4.59 6.83 4.00
CA GLU A 28 -5.41 8.05 4.05
C GLU A 28 -6.24 8.24 2.78
N THR A 29 -5.65 8.01 1.61
CA THR A 29 -6.35 8.15 0.32
C THR A 29 -7.54 7.21 0.22
N ILE A 30 -7.36 5.93 0.58
CA ILE A 30 -8.46 4.95 0.51
C ILE A 30 -9.56 5.31 1.52
N GLN A 31 -9.19 5.77 2.73
CA GLN A 31 -10.17 6.23 3.72
C GLN A 31 -10.96 7.44 3.22
N GLN A 32 -10.30 8.44 2.64
CA GLN A 32 -10.97 9.61 2.06
C GLN A 32 -11.89 9.23 0.90
N VAL A 33 -11.45 8.35 0.01
CA VAL A 33 -12.29 7.86 -1.10
C VAL A 33 -13.55 7.16 -0.56
N VAL A 34 -13.42 6.31 0.47
CA VAL A 34 -14.59 5.68 1.07
C VAL A 34 -15.49 6.73 1.73
N LYS A 35 -14.91 7.68 2.47
CA LYS A 35 -15.66 8.75 3.11
C LYS A 35 -16.41 9.63 2.12
N ASP A 36 -15.79 10.02 1.02
CA ASP A 36 -16.35 11.00 0.09
C ASP A 36 -17.29 10.37 -0.95
N PHE A 37 -17.06 9.11 -1.34
CA PHE A 37 -17.86 8.44 -2.36
C PHE A 37 -18.87 7.43 -1.80
N VAL A 38 -18.57 6.77 -0.68
CA VAL A 38 -19.37 5.65 -0.14
C VAL A 38 -20.32 6.11 0.97
N GLU A 39 -19.86 6.94 1.91
CA GLU A 39 -20.71 7.41 3.02
C GLU A 39 -21.92 8.26 2.60
N PRO A 40 -21.81 9.19 1.63
CA PRO A 40 -22.97 10.00 1.21
C PRO A 40 -24.04 9.17 0.48
N SER A 41 -23.64 8.03 -0.08
CA SER A 41 -24.49 7.17 -0.91
C SER A 41 -25.28 6.14 -0.09
N LEU A 42 -24.94 5.93 1.19
CA LEU A 42 -25.53 4.89 2.04
C LEU A 42 -26.03 5.48 3.38
N PRO A 43 -27.35 5.68 3.55
CA PRO A 43 -27.92 6.09 4.82
C PRO A 43 -27.94 4.88 5.78
N GLY A 44 -26.85 4.68 6.53
CA GLY A 44 -26.78 3.60 7.51
C GLY A 44 -25.37 3.47 8.10
N SER A 45 -25.30 3.53 9.42
CA SER A 45 -24.14 3.35 10.32
C SER A 45 -22.78 3.09 9.65
N GLY A 46 -21.77 3.90 10.02
CA GLY A 46 -20.38 3.84 9.51
C GLY A 46 -19.65 2.48 9.61
N ILE A 47 -20.32 1.42 10.08
CA ILE A 47 -19.89 0.02 9.96
C ILE A 47 -19.84 -0.44 8.50
N LEU A 48 -20.80 -0.04 7.64
CA LEU A 48 -20.82 -0.44 6.23
C LEU A 48 -19.70 0.26 5.44
N SER A 49 -19.44 1.53 5.75
CA SER A 49 -18.28 2.29 5.26
C SER A 49 -16.96 1.57 5.57
N ARG A 50 -16.76 1.15 6.82
CA ARG A 50 -15.57 0.38 7.24
C ARG A 50 -15.46 -0.99 6.56
N LEU A 51 -16.57 -1.66 6.30
CA LEU A 51 -16.60 -2.93 5.57
C LEU A 51 -16.14 -2.75 4.12
N ILE A 52 -16.62 -1.70 3.45
CA ILE A 52 -16.23 -1.39 2.07
C ILE A 52 -14.76 -0.98 2.00
N TYR A 53 -14.29 -0.18 2.96
CA TYR A 53 -12.86 0.11 3.14
C TYR A 53 -12.02 -1.16 3.25
N ALA A 54 -12.39 -2.09 4.13
CA ALA A 54 -11.65 -3.34 4.33
C ALA A 54 -11.60 -4.20 3.06
N LEU A 55 -12.70 -4.27 2.31
CA LEU A 55 -12.76 -4.99 1.03
C LEU A 55 -11.87 -4.33 -0.03
N LEU A 56 -11.90 -3.01 -0.15
CA LEU A 56 -11.08 -2.27 -1.11
C LEU A 56 -9.58 -2.44 -0.83
N VAL A 57 -9.17 -2.28 0.43
CA VAL A 57 -7.77 -2.50 0.83
C VAL A 57 -7.33 -3.93 0.55
N THR A 58 -8.18 -4.92 0.84
CA THR A 58 -7.88 -6.33 0.58
C THR A 58 -7.73 -6.59 -0.91
N LEU A 59 -8.64 -6.06 -1.74
CA LEU A 59 -8.58 -6.20 -3.19
C LEU A 59 -7.30 -5.56 -3.76
N LEU A 60 -6.97 -4.33 -3.33
CA LEU A 60 -5.73 -3.67 -3.73
C LEU A 60 -4.50 -4.46 -3.31
N ALA A 61 -4.47 -5.00 -2.09
CA ALA A 61 -3.38 -5.84 -1.61
C ALA A 61 -3.21 -7.08 -2.50
N VAL A 62 -4.29 -7.79 -2.83
CA VAL A 62 -4.24 -8.97 -3.71
C VAL A 62 -3.78 -8.57 -5.12
N LEU A 63 -4.29 -7.48 -5.69
CA LEU A 63 -3.89 -7.01 -7.02
C LEU A 63 -2.40 -6.65 -7.06
N VAL A 64 -1.92 -5.85 -6.11
CA VAL A 64 -0.51 -5.45 -6.05
C VAL A 64 0.39 -6.67 -5.84
N THR A 65 0.07 -7.54 -4.87
CA THR A 65 0.88 -8.75 -4.62
C THR A 65 0.88 -9.72 -5.80
N PHE A 66 -0.25 -9.89 -6.49
CA PHE A 66 -0.34 -10.72 -7.69
C PHE A 66 0.52 -10.16 -8.84
N GLN A 67 0.43 -8.85 -9.10
CA GLN A 67 1.21 -8.20 -10.14
C GLN A 67 2.71 -8.24 -9.84
N LEU A 68 3.09 -8.00 -8.58
CA LEU A 68 4.48 -8.14 -8.14
C LEU A 68 4.98 -9.57 -8.27
N SER A 69 4.15 -10.57 -7.94
CA SER A 69 4.49 -11.99 -8.10
C SER A 69 4.74 -12.34 -9.58
N ARG A 70 3.88 -11.85 -10.48
CA ARG A 70 4.03 -12.06 -11.93
C ARG A 70 5.28 -11.37 -12.47
N LEU A 71 5.59 -10.17 -11.99
CA LEU A 71 6.83 -9.48 -12.31
C LEU A 71 8.02 -10.31 -11.81
N ALA A 72 8.07 -10.69 -10.54
CA ALA A 72 9.17 -11.49 -9.99
C ALA A 72 9.43 -12.77 -10.82
N GLN A 73 8.38 -13.47 -11.25
CA GLN A 73 8.49 -14.63 -12.13
C GLN A 73 9.11 -14.30 -13.50
N ARG A 74 8.72 -13.18 -14.12
CA ARG A 74 9.28 -12.73 -15.41
C ARG A 74 10.77 -12.40 -15.33
N TRP A 75 11.23 -11.89 -14.19
CA TRP A 75 12.63 -11.52 -13.97
C TRP A 75 13.47 -12.69 -13.41
N GLY A 76 12.93 -13.91 -13.40
CA GLY A 76 13.65 -15.09 -12.94
C GLY A 76 13.97 -15.09 -11.44
N ILE A 77 13.38 -14.18 -10.67
CA ILE A 77 13.45 -14.16 -9.21
C ILE A 77 12.48 -15.25 -8.73
N LYS A 78 12.91 -16.51 -8.90
CA LYS A 78 12.30 -17.64 -8.20
C LYS A 78 12.75 -17.55 -6.75
N LYS A 79 11.77 -17.57 -5.85
CA LYS A 79 12.01 -17.89 -4.45
C LYS A 79 12.53 -19.31 -4.33
#